data_AF-A0A351ATM8-F1
#
_entry.id   AF-A0A351ATM8-F1
#
_cell.length_a   1.000
_cell.length_b   1.000
_cell.length_c   1.000
_cell.angle_alpha   90.00
_cell.angle_beta   90.00
_cell.angle_gamma   90.00
#
_symmetry.space_group_name_H-M   'P 1'
#
loop_
_entity.id
_entity.type
_entity.pdbx_description
1 polymer ?
#
loop_
_entity_poly.entity_id
_entity_poly.type
_entity_poly.pdbx_seq_one_letter_code
_entity_poly.pdbx_strand_id
1 'polypeptide(L)'
;MKKYRLTRRQIMKYCKHCGKEVNDGAAVCLNCGCRIDDTQTTQGPARRLKTNRSLLKYILLSIITLGIYGIVVMSNISSDINTIAGRYDGKKTMHYCLVFFLFSWLTLGIVPLVWGHRISKRIGAELARRGINYKFGAGTFWGWNVLGELIIVGPFIYCHKLLTAMNLLSNDYNVRG
;
A
#
# COMPACT_ATOMS: atom_id res chain seq x y z
N MET A 1 7.83 -37.71 19.46
CA MET A 1 7.13 -36.62 18.74
C MET A 1 8.00 -35.35 18.80
N LYS A 2 8.63 -34.98 17.68
CA LYS A 2 9.67 -33.93 17.59
C LYS A 2 9.04 -32.53 17.58
N LYS A 3 9.31 -31.73 18.62
CA LYS A 3 9.06 -30.28 18.62
C LYS A 3 10.12 -29.60 17.75
N TYR A 4 9.76 -29.17 16.54
CA TYR A 4 10.63 -28.35 15.70
C TYR A 4 10.68 -26.92 16.28
N ARG A 5 11.75 -26.61 17.03
CA ARG A 5 12.15 -25.25 17.41
C ARG A 5 12.45 -24.46 16.14
N LEU A 6 11.71 -23.40 15.90
CA LEU A 6 12.02 -22.38 14.90
C LEU A 6 13.39 -21.77 15.24
N THR A 7 14.42 -22.17 14.51
CA THR A 7 15.75 -21.54 14.51
C THR A 7 15.60 -20.09 14.07
N ARG A 8 15.76 -19.17 15.02
CA ARG A 8 16.09 -17.76 14.78
C ARG A 8 17.26 -17.74 13.79
N ARG A 9 17.06 -17.19 12.58
CA ARG A 9 18.17 -16.87 11.66
C ARG A 9 19.17 -16.02 12.44
N GLN A 10 20.33 -16.57 12.79
CA GLN A 10 21.47 -15.78 13.24
C GLN A 10 21.87 -14.89 12.06
N ILE A 11 21.58 -13.60 12.15
CA ILE A 11 22.07 -12.62 11.19
C ILE A 11 23.47 -12.28 11.69
N MET A 12 24.50 -12.88 11.10
CA MET A 12 25.89 -12.53 11.40
C MET A 12 26.06 -11.02 11.25
N LYS A 13 26.25 -10.32 12.38
CA LYS A 13 26.45 -8.87 12.42
C LYS A 13 27.93 -8.58 12.21
N TYR A 14 28.22 -7.54 11.44
CA TYR A 14 29.58 -7.03 11.25
C TYR A 14 29.67 -5.61 11.82
N CYS A 15 30.77 -5.33 12.51
CA CYS A 15 31.06 -3.99 13.00
C CYS A 15 31.34 -3.03 11.83
N LYS A 16 30.63 -1.91 11.71
CA LYS A 16 30.85 -0.92 10.63
C LYS A 16 32.20 -0.20 10.70
N HIS A 17 32.84 -0.17 11.87
CA HIS A 17 34.10 0.53 12.08
C HIS A 17 35.32 -0.35 11.78
N CYS A 18 35.27 -1.65 12.13
CA CYS A 18 36.43 -2.55 11.98
C CYS A 18 36.18 -3.80 11.14
N GLY A 19 34.96 -3.97 10.62
CA GLY A 19 34.60 -5.07 9.71
C GLY A 19 34.57 -6.48 10.34
N LYS A 20 34.84 -6.62 11.65
CA LYS A 20 34.82 -7.93 12.33
C LYS A 20 33.41 -8.36 12.74
N GLU A 21 33.22 -9.66 12.79
CA GLU A 21 31.99 -10.30 13.27
C GLU A 21 31.72 -9.93 14.73
N VAL A 22 30.47 -9.59 15.03
CA VAL A 22 30.01 -9.28 16.38
C VAL A 22 28.82 -10.17 16.74
N ASN A 23 28.78 -10.60 18.00
CA ASN A 23 27.75 -11.51 18.50
C ASN A 23 26.36 -10.82 18.53
N ASP A 24 25.30 -11.61 18.35
CA ASP A 24 23.90 -11.18 18.38
C ASP A 24 23.51 -10.68 19.78
N GLY A 25 23.74 -9.39 20.04
CA GLY A 25 23.43 -8.71 21.32
C GLY A 25 24.63 -8.06 22.01
N ALA A 26 25.79 -7.95 21.34
CA ALA A 26 26.93 -7.22 21.87
C ALA A 26 26.65 -5.70 21.82
N ALA A 27 26.61 -5.02 22.97
CA ALA A 27 26.46 -3.56 23.05
C ALA A 27 27.72 -2.79 22.62
N VAL A 28 28.89 -3.44 22.65
CA VAL A 28 30.19 -2.87 22.29
C VAL A 28 30.99 -3.92 21.53
N CYS A 29 31.65 -3.52 20.44
CA CYS A 29 32.53 -4.41 19.70
C CYS A 29 33.86 -4.58 20.45
N LEU A 30 34.22 -5.84 20.71
CA LEU A 30 35.42 -6.24 21.44
C LEU A 30 36.73 -5.87 20.72
N ASN A 31 36.68 -5.53 19.42
CA ASN A 31 37.89 -5.24 18.63
C ASN A 31 38.17 -3.74 18.41
N CYS A 32 37.13 -2.89 18.32
CA CYS A 32 37.28 -1.43 18.13
C CYS A 32 36.90 -0.61 19.37
N GLY A 33 36.22 -1.19 20.35
CA GLY A 33 35.60 -0.46 21.47
C GLY A 33 34.39 0.41 21.07
N CYS A 34 33.98 0.36 19.80
CA CYS A 34 32.85 1.13 19.29
C CYS A 34 31.51 0.48 19.70
N ARG A 35 30.56 1.31 20.14
CA ARG A 35 29.21 0.87 20.55
C ARG A 35 28.48 0.32 19.32
N ILE A 36 27.91 -0.88 19.47
CA ILE A 36 27.09 -1.49 18.44
C ILE A 36 25.65 -1.16 18.79
N ASP A 37 25.08 -0.20 18.08
CA ASP A 37 23.66 0.10 18.23
C ASP A 37 22.86 -1.11 17.69
N ASP A 38 22.18 -1.80 18.60
CA ASP A 38 21.27 -2.91 18.33
C ASP A 38 20.03 -2.52 17.54
N THR A 39 19.97 -1.29 17.04
CA THR A 39 19.27 -0.92 15.81
C THR A 39 19.93 -1.60 14.61
N GLN A 40 20.00 -2.94 14.67
CA GLN A 40 19.57 -3.82 13.61
C GLN A 40 18.45 -3.10 12.90
N THR A 41 18.84 -2.50 11.79
CA THR A 41 17.99 -1.78 10.89
C THR A 41 17.13 -2.88 10.30
N THR A 42 16.05 -3.23 11.02
CA THR A 42 14.84 -3.67 10.35
C THR A 42 14.51 -2.44 9.52
N GLN A 43 15.08 -2.39 8.31
CA GLN A 43 14.87 -1.35 7.31
C GLN A 43 13.39 -1.50 6.96
N GLY A 44 12.52 -0.99 7.84
CA GLY A 44 11.15 -0.74 7.50
C GLY A 44 11.17 0.10 6.24
N PRO A 45 10.16 -0.03 5.37
CA PRO A 45 10.13 0.70 4.12
C PRO A 45 10.44 2.18 4.35
N ALA A 46 11.25 2.78 3.47
CA ALA A 46 11.70 4.17 3.57
C ALA A 46 10.54 5.18 3.75
N ARG A 47 9.32 4.79 3.37
CA ARG A 47 8.08 5.52 3.61
C ARG A 47 7.07 4.61 4.31
N ARG A 48 6.57 5.02 5.48
CA ARG A 48 5.42 4.38 6.13
C ARG A 48 4.14 4.83 5.42
N LEU A 49 3.30 3.87 5.01
CA LEU A 49 2.01 4.12 4.35
C LEU A 49 0.90 4.21 5.38
N LYS A 50 -0.10 5.05 5.12
CA LYS A 50 -1.28 5.18 5.97
C LYS A 50 -2.12 3.88 5.93
N THR A 51 -2.71 3.47 7.05
CA THR A 51 -3.51 2.23 7.15
C THR A 51 -4.93 2.45 7.68
N ASN A 52 -5.28 3.67 8.08
CA ASN A 52 -6.55 4.01 8.69
C ASN A 52 -7.47 4.79 7.73
N ARG A 53 -7.66 4.30 6.49
CA ARG A 53 -8.63 4.89 5.56
C ARG A 53 -10.01 4.31 5.86
N SER A 54 -10.98 5.12 6.28
CA SER A 54 -12.35 4.69 6.52
C SER A 54 -13.33 5.33 5.53
N LEU A 55 -14.36 4.57 5.16
CA LEU A 55 -15.43 5.06 4.28
C LEU A 55 -16.13 6.28 4.89
N LEU A 56 -16.45 6.22 6.19
CA LEU A 56 -17.13 7.32 6.87
C LEU A 56 -16.31 8.62 6.82
N LYS A 57 -15.01 8.54 7.12
CA LYS A 57 -14.11 9.70 6.99
C LYS A 57 -14.04 10.19 5.55
N TYR A 58 -14.01 9.28 4.59
CA TYR A 58 -14.03 9.61 3.17
C TYR A 58 -15.28 10.38 2.77
N ILE A 59 -16.47 9.92 3.16
CA ILE A 59 -17.74 10.58 2.82
C ILE A 59 -17.86 11.93 3.53
N LEU A 60 -17.70 11.95 4.86
CA LEU A 60 -17.89 13.17 5.66
C LEU A 60 -16.94 14.29 5.24
N LEU A 61 -15.64 14.00 5.10
CA LEU A 61 -14.69 15.04 4.70
C LEU A 61 -14.86 15.41 3.23
N SER A 62 -15.27 14.49 2.36
CA SER A 62 -15.60 14.84 0.98
C SER A 62 -16.75 15.83 0.91
N ILE A 63 -17.80 15.67 1.72
CA ILE A 63 -18.93 16.62 1.76
C ILE A 63 -18.47 17.98 2.30
N ILE A 64 -17.77 18.00 3.45
CA ILE A 64 -17.31 19.24 4.09
C ILE A 64 -16.33 20.02 3.20
N THR A 65 -15.53 19.31 2.40
CA THR A 65 -14.52 19.93 1.51
C THR A 65 -15.00 20.08 0.06
N LEU A 66 -16.30 19.95 -0.20
CA LEU A 66 -16.89 20.06 -1.55
C LEU A 66 -16.19 19.17 -2.59
N GLY A 67 -15.86 17.94 -2.20
CA GLY A 67 -15.26 16.91 -3.05
C GLY A 67 -13.74 16.89 -3.08
N ILE A 68 -13.06 17.93 -2.57
CA ILE A 68 -11.58 18.03 -2.62
C ILE A 68 -10.92 16.87 -1.89
N TYR A 69 -11.41 16.50 -0.70
CA TYR A 69 -10.86 15.37 0.05
C TYR A 69 -10.91 14.07 -0.73
N GLY A 70 -11.98 13.83 -1.48
CA GLY A 70 -12.15 12.63 -2.31
C GLY A 70 -11.04 12.51 -3.36
N ILE A 71 -10.72 13.62 -4.03
CA ILE A 71 -9.65 13.71 -5.04
C ILE A 71 -8.28 13.45 -4.40
N VAL A 72 -8.04 14.03 -3.22
CA VAL A 72 -6.78 13.84 -2.47
C VAL A 72 -6.61 12.39 -2.05
N VAL A 73 -7.65 11.72 -1.57
CA VAL A 73 -7.55 10.31 -1.16
C VAL A 73 -7.28 9.42 -2.37
N MET A 74 -7.95 9.61 -3.51
CA MET A 74 -7.68 8.82 -4.71
C MET A 74 -6.28 9.07 -5.27
N SER A 75 -5.82 10.32 -5.22
CA SER A 75 -4.47 10.72 -5.58
C SER A 75 -3.41 10.01 -4.72
N ASN A 76 -3.62 9.97 -3.40
CA ASN A 76 -2.76 9.24 -2.48
C ASN A 76 -2.77 7.73 -2.78
N ILE A 77 -3.93 7.14 -3.11
CA ILE A 77 -4.02 5.71 -3.47
C ILE A 77 -3.18 5.41 -4.72
N SER A 78 -3.20 6.26 -5.76
CA SER A 78 -2.31 6.11 -6.93
C SER A 78 -0.83 6.07 -6.55
N SER A 79 -0.40 6.98 -5.70
CA SER A 79 1.00 7.08 -5.27
C SER A 79 1.40 5.94 -4.32
N ASP A 80 0.50 5.53 -3.44
CA ASP A 80 0.71 4.43 -2.51
C ASP A 80 0.82 3.09 -3.28
N ILE A 81 -0.08 2.81 -4.24
CA ILE A 81 0.04 1.59 -5.05
C ILE A 81 1.31 1.60 -5.92
N ASN A 82 1.72 2.76 -6.44
CA ASN A 82 3.00 2.90 -7.13
C ASN A 82 4.18 2.57 -6.23
N THR A 83 4.11 2.95 -4.96
CA THR A 83 5.16 2.65 -3.96
C THR A 83 5.17 1.16 -3.59
N ILE A 84 4.00 0.54 -3.44
CA ILE A 84 3.83 -0.86 -3.02
C ILE A 84 4.20 -1.85 -4.14
N ALA A 85 3.75 -1.56 -5.37
CA ALA A 85 3.82 -2.48 -6.50
C ALA A 85 4.97 -2.15 -7.46
N GLY A 86 5.45 -0.90 -7.48
CA GLY A 86 6.35 -0.39 -8.52
C GLY A 86 7.69 -1.13 -8.63
N ARG A 87 8.20 -1.70 -7.54
CA ARG A 87 9.41 -2.54 -7.57
C ARG A 87 9.20 -3.87 -8.32
N TYR A 88 7.97 -4.37 -8.35
CA TYR A 88 7.65 -5.68 -8.90
C TYR A 88 7.09 -5.58 -10.33
N ASP A 89 6.13 -4.68 -10.55
CA ASP A 89 5.41 -4.62 -11.82
C ASP A 89 5.99 -3.64 -12.84
N GLY A 90 6.93 -2.77 -12.43
CA GLY A 90 7.53 -1.73 -13.27
C GLY A 90 6.54 -0.70 -13.82
N LYS A 91 5.29 -0.68 -13.35
CA LYS A 91 4.20 0.16 -13.88
C LYS A 91 4.00 1.40 -13.00
N LYS A 92 3.54 2.48 -13.63
CA LYS A 92 3.11 3.70 -12.92
C LYS A 92 1.62 3.96 -13.17
N THR A 93 0.84 3.93 -12.10
CA THR A 93 -0.54 4.41 -12.07
C THR A 93 -0.52 5.92 -12.14
N MET A 94 -1.32 6.47 -13.06
CA MET A 94 -1.46 7.91 -13.21
C MET A 94 -2.06 8.53 -11.96
N HIS A 95 -1.56 9.72 -11.61
CA HIS A 95 -2.08 10.46 -10.47
C HIS A 95 -3.52 10.91 -10.74
N TYR A 96 -4.42 10.72 -9.76
CA TYR A 96 -5.85 10.93 -9.98
C TYR A 96 -6.19 12.41 -10.25
N CYS A 97 -5.44 13.36 -9.66
CA CYS A 97 -5.59 14.79 -9.96
C CYS A 97 -5.60 15.09 -11.47
N LEU A 98 -4.67 14.50 -12.22
CA LEU A 98 -4.55 14.70 -13.67
C LEU A 98 -5.76 14.09 -14.40
N VAL A 99 -6.18 12.89 -14.00
CA VAL A 99 -7.36 12.21 -14.55
C VAL A 99 -8.63 13.04 -14.33
N PHE A 100 -8.79 13.57 -13.12
CA PHE A 100 -9.96 14.34 -12.74
C PHE A 100 -10.02 15.69 -13.47
N PHE A 101 -8.99 16.53 -13.36
CA PHE A 101 -9.04 17.89 -13.90
C PHE A 101 -8.89 17.98 -15.41
N LEU A 102 -8.11 17.09 -16.03
CA LEU A 102 -7.78 17.23 -17.45
C LEU A 102 -8.62 16.28 -18.31
N PHE A 103 -8.62 15.00 -17.95
CA PHE A 103 -9.19 13.96 -18.83
C PHE A 103 -10.66 13.66 -18.60
N SER A 104 -11.26 14.08 -17.48
CA SER A 104 -12.65 13.75 -17.19
C SER A 104 -13.62 14.41 -18.17
N TRP A 105 -13.51 15.73 -18.39
CA TRP A 105 -14.32 16.41 -19.41
C TRP A 105 -13.78 16.18 -20.82
N LEU A 106 -12.45 16.10 -21.01
CA LEU A 106 -11.83 16.03 -22.34
C LEU A 106 -12.17 14.72 -23.06
N THR A 107 -12.37 13.65 -22.30
CA THR A 107 -12.68 12.32 -22.85
C THR A 107 -14.10 11.87 -22.60
N LEU A 108 -15.00 12.81 -22.25
CA LEU A 108 -16.40 12.53 -21.91
C LEU A 108 -16.55 11.38 -20.90
N GLY A 109 -15.63 11.30 -19.93
CA GLY A 109 -15.64 10.28 -18.88
C GLY A 109 -14.97 8.94 -19.22
N ILE A 110 -14.46 8.72 -20.44
CA ILE A 110 -13.85 7.42 -20.82
C ILE A 110 -12.56 7.14 -20.04
N VAL A 111 -11.65 8.12 -19.91
CA VAL A 111 -10.37 7.92 -19.22
C VAL A 111 -10.54 7.59 -17.73
N PRO A 112 -11.43 8.26 -16.96
CA PRO A 112 -11.76 7.85 -15.60
C PRO A 112 -12.17 6.37 -15.47
N LEU A 113 -12.97 5.86 -16.42
CA LEU A 113 -13.39 4.45 -16.41
C LEU A 113 -12.23 3.50 -16.65
N VAL A 114 -11.40 3.79 -17.67
CA VAL A 114 -10.20 2.99 -17.97
C VAL A 114 -9.22 3.03 -16.79
N TRP A 115 -9.05 4.20 -16.17
CA TRP A 115 -8.22 4.36 -14.98
C TRP A 115 -8.75 3.52 -13.82
N GLY A 116 -10.06 3.57 -13.54
CA GLY A 116 -10.72 2.80 -12.48
C GLY A 116 -10.57 1.28 -12.66
N HIS A 117 -10.70 0.80 -13.90
CA HIS A 117 -10.43 -0.59 -14.25
C HIS A 117 -8.97 -0.98 -13.97
N ARG A 118 -8.01 -0.17 -14.47
CA ARG A 118 -6.58 -0.46 -14.38
C ARG A 118 -6.08 -0.47 -12.94
N ILE A 119 -6.47 0.53 -12.14
CA ILE A 119 -6.07 0.60 -10.73
C ILE A 119 -6.66 -0.57 -9.94
N SER A 120 -7.92 -0.92 -10.17
CA SER A 120 -8.57 -2.03 -9.48
C SER A 120 -7.93 -3.37 -9.80
N LYS A 121 -7.64 -3.62 -11.09
CA LYS A 121 -6.92 -4.82 -11.54
C LYS A 121 -5.54 -4.91 -10.88
N ARG A 122 -4.82 -3.79 -10.79
CA ARG A 122 -3.48 -3.73 -10.20
C ARG A 122 -3.49 -4.02 -8.71
N ILE A 123 -4.39 -3.38 -7.95
CA ILE A 123 -4.55 -3.62 -6.51
C ILE A 123 -4.92 -5.09 -6.25
N GLY A 124 -5.84 -5.65 -7.05
CA GLY A 124 -6.22 -7.05 -6.95
C GLY A 124 -5.07 -8.02 -7.19
N ALA A 125 -4.23 -7.75 -8.20
CA ALA A 125 -3.04 -8.54 -8.48
C ALA A 125 -2.03 -8.50 -7.31
N GLU A 126 -1.84 -7.33 -6.69
CA GLU A 126 -0.96 -7.21 -5.51
C GLU A 126 -1.50 -7.92 -4.27
N LEU A 127 -2.82 -7.88 -4.04
CA LEU A 127 -3.44 -8.62 -2.95
C LEU A 127 -3.22 -10.13 -3.12
N ALA A 128 -3.45 -10.65 -4.32
CA ALA A 128 -3.23 -12.05 -4.64
C ALA A 128 -1.75 -12.44 -4.49
N ARG A 129 -0.84 -11.60 -5.00
CA ARG A 129 0.61 -11.82 -4.91
C ARG A 129 1.11 -11.87 -3.47
N ARG A 130 0.59 -11.01 -2.60
CA ARG A 130 0.97 -10.92 -1.18
C ARG A 130 0.26 -11.98 -0.32
N GLY A 131 -0.61 -12.82 -0.91
CA GLY A 131 -1.37 -13.86 -0.19
C GLY A 131 -2.42 -13.29 0.77
N ILE A 132 -2.88 -12.06 0.53
CA ILE A 132 -3.89 -11.41 1.37
C ILE A 132 -5.26 -11.91 0.92
N ASN A 133 -5.98 -12.60 1.80
CA ASN A 133 -7.31 -13.14 1.52
C ASN A 133 -8.37 -12.03 1.46
N TYR A 134 -8.33 -11.22 0.41
CA TYR A 134 -9.30 -10.17 0.13
C TYR A 134 -9.58 -10.09 -1.37
N LYS A 135 -10.83 -10.35 -1.77
CA LYS A 135 -11.24 -10.32 -3.19
C LYS A 135 -11.53 -8.89 -3.63
N PHE A 136 -10.62 -8.32 -4.41
CA PHE A 136 -10.76 -7.01 -5.04
C PHE A 136 -10.14 -7.04 -6.43
N GLY A 137 -10.73 -6.34 -7.40
CA GLY A 137 -10.23 -6.34 -8.77
C GLY A 137 -11.08 -5.52 -9.74
N ALA A 138 -10.80 -5.64 -11.04
CA ALA A 138 -11.58 -4.97 -12.09
C ALA A 138 -13.07 -5.32 -12.07
N GLY A 139 -13.43 -6.56 -11.74
CA GLY A 139 -14.83 -6.96 -11.59
C GLY A 139 -15.54 -6.24 -10.44
N THR A 140 -14.82 -5.91 -9.36
CA THR A 140 -15.35 -5.10 -8.26
C THR A 140 -15.65 -3.68 -8.70
N PHE A 141 -14.80 -3.09 -9.55
CA PHE A 141 -15.04 -1.77 -10.15
C PHE A 141 -16.29 -1.77 -11.03
N TRP A 142 -16.36 -2.66 -12.02
CA TRP A 142 -17.52 -2.68 -12.93
C TRP A 142 -18.82 -3.06 -12.21
N GLY A 143 -18.78 -4.03 -11.29
CA GLY A 143 -19.96 -4.48 -10.57
C GLY A 143 -20.49 -3.44 -9.59
N TRP A 144 -19.63 -2.83 -8.77
CA TRP A 144 -20.08 -1.93 -7.71
C TRP A 144 -20.05 -0.46 -8.10
N ASN A 145 -19.02 0.00 -8.83
CA ASN A 145 -18.89 1.42 -9.17
C ASN A 145 -19.72 1.83 -10.38
N VAL A 146 -19.88 0.94 -11.38
CA VAL A 146 -20.61 1.25 -12.63
C VAL A 146 -22.01 0.68 -12.58
N LEU A 147 -22.17 -0.66 -12.52
CA LEU A 147 -23.50 -1.27 -12.46
C LEU A 147 -24.23 -0.96 -11.15
N GLY A 148 -23.50 -0.89 -10.04
CA GLY A 148 -24.05 -0.54 -8.75
C GLY A 148 -24.46 0.93 -8.62
N GLU A 149 -24.12 1.79 -9.58
CA GLU A 149 -24.62 3.18 -9.62
C GLU A 149 -26.15 3.20 -9.78
N LEU A 150 -26.73 2.20 -10.46
CA LEU A 150 -28.18 2.04 -10.65
C LEU A 150 -28.96 1.96 -9.32
N ILE A 151 -28.30 1.53 -8.24
CA ILE A 151 -28.90 1.41 -6.90
C ILE A 151 -28.39 2.49 -5.93
N ILE A 152 -27.63 3.48 -6.40
CA ILE A 152 -27.00 4.60 -5.66
C ILE A 152 -25.94 4.15 -4.62
N VAL A 153 -26.16 3.02 -3.93
CA VAL A 153 -25.31 2.48 -2.88
C VAL A 153 -24.04 1.83 -3.43
N GLY A 154 -24.04 1.41 -4.71
CA GLY A 154 -22.94 0.69 -5.32
C GLY A 154 -21.58 1.40 -5.24
N PRO A 155 -21.46 2.68 -5.66
CA PRO A 155 -20.21 3.43 -5.56
C PRO A 155 -19.65 3.48 -4.13
N PHE A 156 -20.50 3.54 -3.11
CA PHE A 156 -20.06 3.51 -1.72
C PHE A 156 -19.50 2.15 -1.31
N ILE A 157 -20.10 1.04 -1.79
CA ILE A 157 -19.59 -0.31 -1.58
C ILE A 157 -18.23 -0.49 -2.28
N TYR A 158 -18.09 0.02 -3.50
CA TYR A 158 -16.81 0.03 -4.20
C TYR A 158 -15.74 0.80 -3.41
N CYS A 159 -16.05 2.03 -2.99
CA CYS A 159 -15.16 2.86 -2.18
C CYS A 159 -14.74 2.16 -0.89
N HIS A 160 -15.69 1.54 -0.17
CA HIS A 160 -15.38 0.76 1.02
C HIS A 160 -14.37 -0.34 0.71
N LYS A 161 -14.64 -1.14 -0.33
CA LYS A 161 -13.76 -2.25 -0.71
C LYS A 161 -12.37 -1.77 -1.14
N LEU A 162 -12.29 -0.69 -1.90
CA LEU A 162 -11.03 -0.07 -2.32
C LEU A 162 -10.22 0.43 -1.12
N LEU A 163 -10.83 1.15 -0.19
CA LEU A 163 -10.15 1.67 0.99
C LEU A 163 -9.66 0.54 1.90
N THR A 164 -10.46 -0.50 2.10
CA THR A 164 -10.06 -1.71 2.85
C THR A 164 -8.89 -2.42 2.19
N ALA A 165 -8.95 -2.66 0.87
CA ALA A 165 -7.86 -3.26 0.11
C ALA A 165 -6.56 -2.47 0.28
N MET A 166 -6.62 -1.15 0.18
CA MET A 166 -5.46 -0.27 0.34
C MET A 166 -4.92 -0.24 1.77
N ASN A 167 -5.78 -0.35 2.79
CA ASN A 167 -5.32 -0.47 4.17
C ASN A 167 -4.58 -1.78 4.41
N LEU A 168 -5.09 -2.90 3.88
CA LEU A 168 -4.44 -4.21 3.96
C LEU A 168 -3.08 -4.20 3.27
N LEU A 169 -3.01 -3.68 2.04
CA LEU A 169 -1.76 -3.54 1.31
C LEU A 169 -0.76 -2.60 2.01
N SER A 170 -1.23 -1.47 2.51
CA SER A 170 -0.38 -0.53 3.25
C SER A 170 0.16 -1.15 4.53
N ASN A 171 -0.65 -1.96 5.22
CA ASN A 171 -0.23 -2.68 6.42
C ASN A 171 0.82 -3.75 6.11
N ASP A 172 0.58 -4.57 5.08
CA ASP A 172 1.55 -5.59 4.65
C ASP A 172 2.87 -4.95 4.19
N TYR A 173 2.79 -3.86 3.41
CA TYR A 173 3.97 -3.07 3.01
C TYR A 173 4.71 -2.49 4.21
N ASN A 174 4.01 -1.94 5.20
CA ASN A 174 4.64 -1.41 6.40
C ASN A 174 5.38 -2.50 7.20
N VAL A 175 4.90 -3.74 7.17
CA VAL A 175 5.55 -4.86 7.88
C VAL A 175 6.70 -5.46 7.07
N ARG A 176 6.53 -5.61 5.74
CA ARG A 176 7.40 -6.44 4.89
C ARG A 176 8.23 -5.69 3.85
N GLY A 177 7.82 -4.48 3.48
CA GLY A 177 8.34 -3.73 2.32
C GLY A 177 7.84 -4.26 0.98
#